data_AF-A0A1M3H214-F1
#
_entry.id   AF-A0A1M3H214-F1
#
_cell.length_a   1.000
_cell.length_b   1.000
_cell.length_c   1.000
_cell.angle_alpha   90.00
_cell.angle_beta   90.00
_cell.angle_gamma   90.00
#
_symmetry.space_group_name_H-M   'P 1'
#
loop_
_entity.id
_entity.type
_entity.pdbx_description
1 polymer ?
#
loop_
_entity_poly.entity_id
_entity_poly.type
_entity_poly.pdbx_seq_one_letter_code
_entity_poly.pdbx_strand_id
1 'polypeptide(L)'
;MKTKEKEKVKAPQKVSVNLALQGGGAQGAFTWGVVDRLLEEKTLDIEGMSGTSAGAINAAAIACGLLKGGNEGARKALDKFWHTLSESTGAFNPSQAWHSSFKSNFFGWSPVDMVRDILSQTLSPYQSNPLNYNPLKEILLKTIDFKLLENNTKIKLFACGTNVETNALKVFHNDEMSEETLLASSCLPNLFQAVEWKKNYYWDGGFMGNPVLEPLIYHCKSKDIIVVPINAIRHPGIPKTPKQILDRVNEITFNANLMREIRSIRQIQQFSDHLAPENPFAEVRLHCIQNEEFMASLGVDTKYTTDRGFLNSVKEVGRETADQWIKKYYHLIGKEMTMDLGLWRMDEP
;
A
#
# COMPACT_ATOMS: atom_id res chain seq x y z
N MET A 1 -32.41 -53.00 6.24
CA MET A 1 -32.15 -51.69 5.60
C MET A 1 -31.53 -50.76 6.63
N LYS A 2 -30.21 -50.50 6.55
CA LYS A 2 -29.55 -49.45 7.36
C LYS A 2 -29.40 -48.23 6.48
N THR A 3 -30.09 -47.15 6.83
CA THR A 3 -30.00 -45.82 6.22
C THR A 3 -28.61 -45.26 6.47
N LYS A 4 -27.86 -45.01 5.39
CA LYS A 4 -26.62 -44.22 5.44
C LYS A 4 -26.99 -42.77 5.73
N GLU A 5 -26.64 -42.27 6.91
CA GLU A 5 -26.61 -40.84 7.18
C GLU A 5 -25.64 -40.19 6.21
N LYS A 6 -26.17 -39.27 5.39
CA LYS A 6 -25.34 -38.40 4.55
C LYS A 6 -24.59 -37.46 5.49
N GLU A 7 -23.28 -37.61 5.59
CA GLU A 7 -22.40 -36.60 6.19
C GLU A 7 -22.73 -35.24 5.56
N LYS A 8 -23.29 -34.34 6.37
CA LYS A 8 -23.46 -32.95 5.97
C LYS A 8 -22.06 -32.35 5.78
N VAL A 9 -21.66 -32.13 4.54
CA VAL A 9 -20.46 -31.35 4.20
C VAL A 9 -20.59 -30.00 4.90
N LYS A 10 -19.76 -29.79 5.94
CA LYS A 10 -19.70 -28.51 6.67
C LYS A 10 -19.32 -27.43 5.67
N ALA A 11 -20.10 -26.35 5.60
CA ALA A 11 -19.72 -25.20 4.79
C ALA A 11 -18.32 -24.70 5.22
N PRO A 12 -17.47 -24.30 4.28
CA PRO A 12 -16.12 -23.85 4.61
C PRO A 12 -16.18 -22.66 5.57
N GLN A 13 -15.36 -22.70 6.62
CA GLN A 13 -15.35 -21.69 7.67
C GLN A 13 -14.81 -20.37 7.11
N LYS A 14 -15.59 -19.30 7.25
CA LYS A 14 -15.14 -17.94 6.90
C LYS A 14 -14.01 -17.51 7.82
N VAL A 15 -12.99 -16.89 7.24
CA VAL A 15 -11.87 -16.26 7.95
C VAL A 15 -11.92 -14.75 7.73
N SER A 16 -11.64 -13.99 8.78
CA SER A 16 -11.54 -12.53 8.73
C SER A 16 -10.07 -12.15 8.80
N VAL A 17 -9.63 -11.21 7.96
CA VAL A 17 -8.25 -10.71 7.96
C VAL A 17 -8.22 -9.19 7.95
N ASN A 18 -7.10 -8.63 8.41
CA ASN A 18 -6.76 -7.24 8.21
C ASN A 18 -5.72 -7.12 7.10
N LEU A 19 -5.75 -6.03 6.33
CA LEU A 19 -4.74 -5.77 5.30
C LEU A 19 -3.86 -4.59 5.69
N ALA A 20 -2.57 -4.76 5.56
CA ALA A 20 -1.57 -3.72 5.71
C ALA A 20 -0.96 -3.43 4.33
N LEU A 21 -1.35 -2.31 3.73
CA LEU A 21 -1.06 -1.95 2.34
C LEU A 21 0.03 -0.88 2.26
N GLN A 22 1.22 -1.28 1.82
CA GLN A 22 2.34 -0.35 1.71
C GLN A 22 2.15 0.66 0.56
N GLY A 23 2.68 1.86 0.76
CA GLY A 23 2.77 2.96 -0.21
C GLY A 23 4.06 2.94 -1.03
N GLY A 24 3.95 3.41 -2.27
CA GLY A 24 5.02 3.33 -3.28
C GLY A 24 4.62 3.89 -4.65
N GLY A 25 3.67 4.84 -4.69
CA GLY A 25 3.18 5.42 -5.95
C GLY A 25 2.52 4.40 -6.88
N ALA A 26 2.83 4.49 -8.18
CA ALA A 26 2.27 3.63 -9.22
C ALA A 26 2.57 2.13 -9.04
N GLN A 27 3.65 1.78 -8.32
CA GLN A 27 3.93 0.40 -7.94
C GLN A 27 2.84 -0.20 -7.03
N GLY A 28 1.97 0.63 -6.43
CA GLY A 28 0.75 0.21 -5.75
C GLY A 28 -0.25 -0.54 -6.63
N ALA A 29 -0.05 -0.58 -7.95
CA ALA A 29 -0.77 -1.49 -8.86
C ALA A 29 -0.50 -2.97 -8.53
N PHE A 30 0.62 -3.28 -7.87
CA PHE A 30 0.88 -4.64 -7.36
C PHE A 30 -0.18 -5.01 -6.32
N THR A 31 -0.43 -4.10 -5.37
CA THR A 31 -1.47 -4.25 -4.35
C THR A 31 -2.87 -4.34 -4.97
N TRP A 32 -3.15 -3.62 -6.06
CA TRP A 32 -4.39 -3.78 -6.83
C TRP A 32 -4.56 -5.22 -7.28
N GLY A 33 -3.54 -5.82 -7.90
CA GLY A 33 -3.56 -7.22 -8.31
C GLY A 33 -3.74 -8.20 -7.15
N VAL A 34 -2.97 -8.01 -6.08
CA VAL A 34 -3.03 -8.87 -4.89
C VAL A 34 -4.44 -8.89 -4.30
N VAL A 35 -5.02 -7.71 -4.05
CA VAL A 35 -6.34 -7.63 -3.42
C VAL A 35 -7.45 -8.05 -4.37
N ASP A 36 -7.35 -7.73 -5.67
CA ASP A 36 -8.31 -8.18 -6.69
C ASP A 36 -8.40 -9.72 -6.73
N ARG A 37 -7.27 -10.43 -6.58
CA ARG A 37 -7.26 -11.90 -6.46
C ARG A 37 -7.81 -12.39 -5.12
N LEU A 38 -7.43 -11.77 -4.00
CA LEU A 38 -7.94 -12.14 -2.67
C LEU A 38 -9.46 -12.01 -2.57
N LEU A 39 -10.04 -10.98 -3.19
CA LEU A 39 -11.49 -10.72 -3.19
C LEU A 39 -12.31 -11.81 -3.91
N GLU A 40 -11.68 -12.65 -4.74
CA GLU A 40 -12.34 -13.82 -5.34
C GLU A 40 -12.59 -14.95 -4.33
N GLU A 41 -11.87 -14.97 -3.20
CA GLU A 41 -12.02 -15.97 -2.14
C GLU A 41 -13.27 -15.69 -1.28
N LYS A 42 -14.37 -16.39 -1.58
CA LYS A 42 -15.68 -16.21 -0.93
C LYS A 42 -15.69 -16.42 0.59
N THR A 43 -14.66 -17.07 1.12
CA THR A 43 -14.49 -17.38 2.54
C THR A 43 -13.54 -16.44 3.26
N LEU A 44 -12.97 -15.45 2.56
CA LEU A 44 -12.13 -14.41 3.16
C LEU A 44 -12.93 -13.11 3.26
N ASP A 45 -13.11 -12.62 4.47
CA ASP A 45 -13.68 -11.31 4.76
C ASP A 45 -12.56 -10.35 5.19
N ILE A 46 -12.62 -9.09 4.75
CA ILE A 46 -11.68 -8.04 5.17
C ILE A 46 -12.35 -7.24 6.28
N GLU A 47 -11.74 -7.20 7.47
CA GLU A 47 -12.25 -6.43 8.61
C GLU A 47 -11.68 -5.01 8.65
N GLY A 48 -10.36 -4.90 8.54
CA GLY A 48 -9.65 -3.63 8.64
C GLY A 48 -8.56 -3.49 7.58
N MET A 49 -8.29 -2.25 7.18
CA MET A 49 -7.19 -1.92 6.26
C MET A 49 -6.43 -0.71 6.78
N SER A 50 -5.12 -0.87 6.88
CA SER A 50 -4.18 0.22 7.11
C SER A 50 -3.37 0.43 5.85
N GLY A 51 -3.29 1.67 5.37
CA GLY A 51 -2.57 1.98 4.16
C GLY A 51 -1.84 3.32 4.25
N THR A 52 -0.82 3.45 3.42
CA THR A 52 -0.06 4.71 3.27
C THR A 52 0.03 5.05 1.80
N SER A 53 -0.12 6.33 1.45
CA SER A 53 0.01 6.81 0.06
C SER A 53 -0.90 6.00 -0.89
N ALA A 54 -0.37 5.43 -1.97
CA ALA A 54 -1.10 4.52 -2.85
C ALA A 54 -1.82 3.36 -2.12
N GLY A 55 -1.25 2.86 -1.01
CA GLY A 55 -1.88 1.84 -0.16
C GLY A 55 -3.14 2.37 0.56
N ALA A 56 -3.12 3.62 1.02
CA ALA A 56 -4.28 4.27 1.64
C ALA A 56 -5.41 4.48 0.60
N ILE A 57 -5.05 4.87 -0.63
CA ILE A 57 -6.01 5.06 -1.71
C ILE A 57 -6.62 3.71 -2.13
N ASN A 58 -5.82 2.66 -2.25
CA ASN A 58 -6.32 1.31 -2.48
C ASN A 58 -7.29 0.89 -1.37
N ALA A 59 -6.95 1.08 -0.10
CA ALA A 59 -7.82 0.77 1.03
C ALA A 59 -9.16 1.51 0.97
N ALA A 60 -9.14 2.81 0.67
CA ALA A 60 -10.34 3.62 0.49
C ALA A 60 -11.22 3.12 -0.66
N ALA A 61 -10.62 2.80 -1.82
CA ALA A 61 -11.33 2.27 -2.98
C ALA A 61 -11.98 0.90 -2.67
N ILE A 62 -11.22 0.00 -2.04
CA ILE A 62 -11.69 -1.33 -1.61
C ILE A 62 -12.89 -1.16 -0.67
N ALA A 63 -12.77 -0.34 0.38
CA ALA A 63 -13.86 -0.14 1.33
C ALA A 63 -15.11 0.46 0.68
N CYS A 64 -14.97 1.48 -0.18
CA CYS A 64 -16.10 2.01 -0.94
C CYS A 64 -16.80 0.93 -1.75
N GLY A 65 -16.03 0.10 -2.46
CA GLY A 65 -16.59 -0.95 -3.30
C GLY A 65 -17.21 -2.10 -2.49
N LEU A 66 -16.60 -2.51 -1.38
CA LEU A 66 -17.15 -3.49 -0.44
C LEU A 66 -18.53 -3.04 0.07
N LEU A 67 -18.68 -1.76 0.44
CA LEU A 67 -19.93 -1.19 0.94
C LEU A 67 -21.01 -1.10 -0.15
N LYS A 68 -20.63 -0.91 -1.42
CA LYS A 68 -21.57 -0.78 -2.55
C LYS A 68 -22.01 -2.12 -3.15
N GLY A 69 -21.13 -3.11 -3.19
CA GLY A 69 -21.37 -4.34 -3.95
C GLY A 69 -20.59 -5.55 -3.46
N GLY A 70 -20.11 -5.54 -2.21
CA GLY A 70 -19.26 -6.61 -1.68
C GLY A 70 -17.97 -6.77 -2.47
N ASN A 71 -17.46 -7.99 -2.56
CA ASN A 71 -16.16 -8.26 -3.18
C ASN A 71 -16.09 -7.80 -4.64
N GLU A 72 -17.13 -8.05 -5.44
CA GLU A 72 -17.19 -7.57 -6.83
C GLU A 72 -17.25 -6.04 -6.94
N GLY A 73 -17.91 -5.37 -5.98
CA GLY A 73 -17.90 -3.92 -5.91
C GLY A 73 -16.50 -3.37 -5.62
N ALA A 74 -15.75 -4.00 -4.72
CA ALA A 74 -14.37 -3.63 -4.38
C ALA A 74 -13.41 -3.79 -5.56
N ARG A 75 -13.50 -4.90 -6.29
CA ARG A 75 -12.72 -5.14 -7.51
C ARG A 75 -12.96 -4.06 -8.57
N LYS A 76 -14.24 -3.76 -8.84
CA LYS A 76 -14.63 -2.68 -9.77
C LYS A 76 -14.14 -1.30 -9.32
N ALA A 77 -14.14 -1.03 -8.02
CA ALA A 77 -13.67 0.24 -7.48
C ALA A 77 -12.15 0.42 -7.67
N LEU A 78 -11.37 -0.64 -7.42
CA LEU A 78 -9.94 -0.65 -7.72
C LEU A 78 -9.67 -0.46 -9.22
N ASP A 79 -10.34 -1.23 -10.08
CA ASP A 79 -10.21 -1.10 -11.54
C ASP A 79 -10.53 0.33 -12.00
N LYS A 80 -11.63 0.92 -11.48
CA LYS A 80 -12.02 2.29 -11.78
C LYS A 80 -10.93 3.28 -11.39
N PHE A 81 -10.37 3.17 -10.18
CA PHE A 81 -9.32 4.08 -9.72
C PHE A 81 -8.09 4.04 -10.63
N TRP A 82 -7.53 2.85 -10.84
CA TRP A 82 -6.28 2.69 -11.60
C TRP A 82 -6.45 3.04 -13.09
N HIS A 83 -7.60 2.72 -13.70
CA HIS A 83 -7.88 3.15 -15.07
C HIS A 83 -8.07 4.66 -15.18
N THR A 84 -8.81 5.29 -14.25
CA THR A 84 -8.98 6.75 -14.22
C THR A 84 -7.63 7.47 -14.06
N LEU A 85 -6.74 6.93 -13.21
CA LEU A 85 -5.38 7.44 -13.04
C LEU A 85 -4.61 7.39 -14.37
N SER A 86 -4.62 6.24 -15.05
CA SER A 86 -3.90 6.06 -16.33
C SER A 86 -4.43 6.94 -17.47
N GLU A 87 -5.74 7.18 -17.50
CA GLU A 87 -6.39 8.02 -18.51
C GLU A 87 -6.12 9.50 -18.28
N SER A 88 -6.12 9.92 -17.02
CA SER A 88 -5.88 11.31 -16.65
C SER A 88 -4.44 11.71 -16.95
N THR A 89 -3.45 10.88 -16.63
CA THR A 89 -2.03 11.21 -16.88
C THR A 89 -1.65 11.15 -18.35
N GLY A 90 -2.26 10.25 -19.13
CA GLY A 90 -2.10 10.20 -20.60
C GLY A 90 -2.64 11.43 -21.32
N ALA A 91 -3.66 12.11 -20.76
CA ALA A 91 -4.24 13.32 -21.34
C ALA A 91 -3.47 14.61 -20.99
N PHE A 92 -2.82 14.66 -19.82
CA PHE A 92 -2.15 15.87 -19.31
C PHE A 92 -0.63 15.91 -19.56
N ASN A 93 0.00 14.81 -19.99
CA ASN A 93 1.45 14.79 -20.22
C ASN A 93 1.86 14.06 -21.52
N PRO A 94 1.79 14.73 -22.68
CA PRO A 94 2.23 14.18 -23.98
C PRO A 94 3.71 13.73 -23.99
N SER A 95 4.53 14.20 -23.03
CA SER A 95 5.93 13.80 -22.92
C SER A 95 6.12 12.38 -22.39
N GLN A 96 5.18 11.83 -21.60
CA GLN A 96 5.24 10.41 -21.18
C GLN A 96 5.02 9.45 -22.37
N ALA A 97 4.17 9.84 -23.33
CA ALA A 97 4.03 9.13 -24.60
C ALA A 97 5.29 9.26 -25.50
N TRP A 98 6.11 10.29 -25.27
CA TRP A 98 7.39 10.49 -25.96
C TRP A 98 8.52 9.66 -25.33
N HIS A 99 8.50 9.42 -24.01
CA HIS A 99 9.45 8.54 -23.30
C HIS A 99 9.36 7.08 -23.73
N SER A 100 8.17 6.59 -24.07
CA SER A 100 7.99 5.23 -24.61
C SER A 100 8.49 5.09 -26.05
N SER A 101 8.63 6.19 -26.79
CA SER A 101 8.98 6.19 -28.21
C SER A 101 10.46 6.56 -28.50
N PHE A 102 11.21 7.05 -27.51
CA PHE A 102 12.62 7.43 -27.64
C PHE A 102 13.53 6.68 -26.65
N LYS A 103 13.41 5.35 -26.58
CA LYS A 103 14.53 4.49 -26.13
C LYS A 103 15.62 4.50 -27.22
N SER A 104 16.27 5.64 -27.44
CA SER A 104 17.44 5.75 -28.33
C SER A 104 18.73 5.68 -27.52
N ASN A 105 19.35 4.50 -27.60
CA ASN A 105 20.78 4.24 -27.77
C ASN A 105 21.83 4.67 -26.70
N PHE A 106 22.53 3.64 -26.23
CA PHE A 106 23.92 3.57 -25.77
C PHE A 106 24.36 4.23 -24.44
N PHE A 107 23.59 5.13 -23.82
CA PHE A 107 24.00 5.69 -22.50
C PHE A 107 22.93 5.76 -21.41
N GLY A 108 21.65 5.44 -21.69
CA GLY A 108 20.62 5.34 -20.64
C GLY A 108 20.22 6.66 -19.95
N TRP A 109 20.62 7.81 -20.49
CA TRP A 109 20.28 9.15 -19.97
C TRP A 109 19.61 9.98 -21.07
N SER A 110 18.45 10.57 -20.79
CA SER A 110 17.84 11.61 -21.64
C SER A 110 18.27 12.99 -21.13
N PRO A 111 18.78 13.89 -21.99
CA PRO A 111 19.11 15.26 -21.61
C PRO A 111 17.92 16.02 -21.00
N VAL A 112 16.69 15.67 -21.40
CA VAL A 112 15.46 16.26 -20.85
C VAL A 112 15.18 15.77 -19.43
N ASP A 113 15.41 14.48 -19.16
CA ASP A 113 15.27 13.91 -17.81
C ASP A 113 16.28 14.53 -16.85
N MET A 114 17.51 14.74 -17.31
CA MET A 114 18.55 15.39 -16.51
C MET A 114 18.17 16.83 -16.11
N VAL A 115 17.66 17.62 -17.07
CA VAL A 115 17.20 18.98 -16.79
C VAL A 115 16.00 18.97 -15.84
N ARG A 116 15.05 18.04 -16.03
CA ARG A 116 13.88 17.89 -15.16
C ARG A 116 14.29 17.49 -13.73
N ASP A 117 15.22 16.56 -13.58
CA ASP A 117 15.69 16.09 -12.28
C ASP A 117 16.42 17.22 -11.54
N ILE A 118 17.27 17.99 -12.24
CA ILE A 118 17.91 19.19 -11.68
C ILE A 118 16.86 20.24 -11.28
N LEU A 119 15.88 20.53 -12.14
CA LEU A 119 14.81 21.49 -11.84
C LEU A 119 13.95 21.05 -10.64
N SER A 120 13.64 19.75 -10.52
CA SER A 120 12.89 19.21 -9.37
C SER A 120 13.63 19.28 -8.04
N GLN A 121 14.97 19.31 -8.09
CA GLN A 121 15.83 19.47 -6.91
C GLN A 121 16.16 20.93 -6.60
N THR A 122 15.88 21.86 -7.52
CA THR A 122 16.23 23.28 -7.38
C THR A 122 15.02 24.19 -7.23
N LEU A 123 13.83 23.76 -7.65
CA LEU A 123 12.57 24.49 -7.51
C LEU A 123 11.61 23.72 -6.61
N SER A 124 11.14 24.40 -5.56
CA SER A 124 10.11 23.84 -4.68
C SER A 124 8.73 23.79 -5.36
N PRO A 125 7.81 22.90 -4.94
CA PRO A 125 6.43 22.88 -5.44
C PRO A 125 5.68 24.21 -5.28
N TYR A 126 6.07 25.03 -4.29
CA TYR A 126 5.52 26.37 -4.07
C TYR A 126 5.92 27.36 -5.17
N GLN A 127 7.07 27.15 -5.80
CA GLN A 127 7.57 27.98 -6.89
C GLN A 127 7.11 27.45 -8.26
N SER A 128 7.12 26.14 -8.46
CA SER A 128 6.77 25.52 -9.74
C SER A 128 5.26 25.34 -9.96
N ASN A 129 4.47 25.28 -8.88
CA ASN A 129 3.01 25.13 -8.93
C ASN A 129 2.31 26.11 -7.96
N PRO A 130 2.36 27.43 -8.19
CA PRO A 130 1.82 28.42 -7.24
C PRO A 130 0.28 28.35 -7.09
N LEU A 131 -0.42 27.79 -8.09
CA LEU A 131 -1.88 27.60 -8.04
C LEU A 131 -2.29 26.30 -7.32
N ASN A 132 -1.32 25.51 -6.85
CA ASN A 132 -1.52 24.23 -6.16
C ASN A 132 -2.48 23.27 -6.90
N TYR A 133 -2.39 23.21 -8.23
CA TYR A 133 -3.18 22.28 -9.01
C TYR A 133 -2.73 20.84 -8.72
N ASN A 134 -3.66 19.95 -8.38
CA ASN A 134 -3.37 18.57 -8.03
C ASN A 134 -4.28 17.59 -8.81
N PRO A 135 -3.78 16.96 -9.89
CA PRO A 135 -4.55 15.98 -10.66
C PRO A 135 -5.05 14.80 -9.83
N LEU A 136 -4.30 14.39 -8.80
CA LEU A 136 -4.71 13.29 -7.92
C LEU A 136 -5.99 13.64 -7.16
N LYS A 137 -6.17 14.91 -6.75
CA LYS A 137 -7.40 15.37 -6.09
C LYS A 137 -8.63 15.12 -6.96
N GLU A 138 -8.56 15.46 -8.25
CA GLU A 138 -9.68 15.22 -9.17
C GLU A 138 -9.98 13.73 -9.35
N ILE A 139 -8.93 12.89 -9.44
CA ILE A 139 -9.09 11.45 -9.57
C ILE A 139 -9.76 10.87 -8.32
N LEU A 140 -9.32 11.28 -7.12
CA LEU A 140 -9.90 10.86 -5.86
C LEU A 140 -11.39 11.23 -5.78
N LEU A 141 -11.76 12.47 -6.11
CA LEU A 141 -13.15 12.92 -6.14
C LEU A 141 -14.03 12.15 -7.14
N LYS A 142 -13.46 11.68 -8.26
CA LYS A 142 -14.18 10.87 -9.27
C LYS A 142 -14.33 9.40 -8.87
N THR A 143 -13.45 8.88 -8.02
CA THR A 143 -13.30 7.43 -7.80
C THR A 143 -13.70 7.00 -6.39
N ILE A 144 -13.53 7.86 -5.39
CA ILE A 144 -13.80 7.59 -3.98
C ILE A 144 -15.06 8.32 -3.52
N ASP A 145 -15.91 7.60 -2.79
CA ASP A 145 -17.13 8.14 -2.19
C ASP A 145 -16.88 8.42 -0.70
N PHE A 146 -16.33 9.61 -0.41
CA PHE A 146 -15.90 9.97 0.95
C PHE A 146 -17.05 10.01 1.95
N LYS A 147 -18.25 10.44 1.54
CA LYS A 147 -19.43 10.42 2.42
C LYS A 147 -19.80 9.00 2.84
N LEU A 148 -19.62 8.02 1.94
CA LEU A 148 -19.83 6.62 2.28
C LEU A 148 -18.77 6.10 3.26
N LEU A 149 -17.52 6.53 3.13
CA LEU A 149 -16.43 6.13 4.04
C LEU A 149 -16.57 6.74 5.44
N GLU A 150 -16.95 8.01 5.52
CA GLU A 150 -17.15 8.74 6.78
C GLU A 150 -18.24 8.07 7.64
N ASN A 151 -19.33 7.63 7.02
CA ASN A 151 -20.45 6.98 7.71
C ASN A 151 -20.27 5.45 7.91
N ASN A 152 -19.14 4.89 7.49
CA ASN A 152 -18.90 3.46 7.53
C ASN A 152 -18.39 3.00 8.90
N THR A 153 -19.13 2.07 9.51
CA THR A 153 -18.74 1.42 10.77
C THR A 153 -18.30 -0.04 10.61
N LYS A 154 -18.49 -0.62 9.41
CA LYS A 154 -18.27 -2.05 9.10
C LYS A 154 -16.82 -2.38 8.78
N ILE A 155 -16.18 -1.57 7.94
CA ILE A 155 -14.79 -1.78 7.51
C ILE A 155 -13.91 -0.74 8.20
N LYS A 156 -12.92 -1.16 8.98
CA LYS A 156 -12.00 -0.23 9.66
C LYS A 156 -10.96 0.27 8.66
N LEU A 157 -10.76 1.58 8.61
CA LEU A 157 -9.82 2.23 7.70
C LEU A 157 -8.84 3.09 8.48
N PHE A 158 -7.57 2.93 8.13
CA PHE A 158 -6.49 3.73 8.68
C PHE A 158 -5.61 4.23 7.53
N ALA A 159 -5.40 5.53 7.49
CA ALA A 159 -4.36 6.16 6.67
C ALA A 159 -3.38 6.86 7.60
N CYS A 160 -2.17 7.16 7.14
CA CYS A 160 -1.25 7.97 7.93
C CYS A 160 -0.65 9.13 7.15
N GLY A 161 -0.30 10.18 7.88
CA GLY A 161 0.43 11.35 7.40
C GLY A 161 1.56 11.72 8.36
N THR A 162 2.57 12.39 7.82
CA THR A 162 3.71 12.90 8.58
C THR A 162 3.49 14.38 8.84
N ASN A 163 3.35 14.80 10.10
CA ASN A 163 3.24 16.22 10.43
C ASN A 163 4.58 16.92 10.17
N VAL A 164 4.54 17.95 9.32
CA VAL A 164 5.73 18.63 8.80
C VAL A 164 6.51 19.36 9.90
N GLU A 165 5.82 19.94 10.87
CA GLU A 165 6.43 20.78 11.91
C GLU A 165 6.99 19.96 13.06
N THR A 166 6.30 18.88 13.43
CA THR A 166 6.57 18.14 14.67
C THR A 166 7.22 16.78 14.46
N ASN A 167 7.33 16.31 13.21
CA ASN A 167 7.74 14.95 12.88
C ASN A 167 6.83 13.86 13.49
N ALA A 168 5.61 14.22 13.89
CA ALA A 168 4.67 13.30 14.50
C ALA A 168 3.94 12.47 13.43
N LEU A 169 3.75 11.18 13.73
CA LEU A 169 2.83 10.31 13.00
C LEU A 169 1.39 10.71 13.34
N LYS A 170 0.58 10.99 12.32
CA LYS A 170 -0.88 11.11 12.45
C LYS A 170 -1.53 9.93 11.75
N VAL A 171 -2.32 9.15 12.50
CA VAL A 171 -3.24 8.14 11.94
C VAL A 171 -4.62 8.78 11.76
N PHE A 172 -5.15 8.69 10.55
CA PHE A 172 -6.50 9.10 10.17
C PHE A 172 -7.42 7.87 10.19
N HIS A 173 -8.53 7.98 10.91
CA HIS A 173 -9.54 6.93 11.02
C HIS A 173 -10.67 7.12 9.98
N ASN A 174 -11.65 6.21 9.95
CA ASN A 174 -12.82 6.25 9.06
C ASN A 174 -13.50 7.63 8.97
N ASP A 175 -13.77 8.25 10.11
CA ASP A 175 -14.45 9.55 10.25
C ASP A 175 -13.57 10.74 9.81
N GLU A 176 -12.27 10.49 9.63
CA GLU A 176 -11.30 11.46 9.13
C GLU A 176 -10.92 11.19 7.67
N MET A 177 -11.53 10.19 7.02
CA MET A 177 -11.18 9.79 5.66
C MET A 177 -11.83 10.73 4.64
N SER A 178 -11.03 11.69 4.16
CA SER A 178 -11.45 12.75 3.23
C SER A 178 -10.46 12.85 2.07
N GLU A 179 -10.76 13.72 1.10
CA GLU A 179 -9.83 13.99 0.01
C GLU A 179 -8.50 14.54 0.55
N GLU A 180 -8.55 15.43 1.54
CA GLU A 180 -7.38 16.06 2.13
C GLU A 180 -6.51 15.05 2.88
N THR A 181 -7.10 14.12 3.62
CA THR A 181 -6.31 13.14 4.38
C THR A 181 -5.67 12.07 3.48
N LEU A 182 -6.33 11.67 2.39
CA LEU A 182 -5.70 10.81 1.39
C LEU A 182 -4.61 11.54 0.59
N LEU A 183 -4.81 12.82 0.28
CA LEU A 183 -3.77 13.65 -0.34
C LEU A 183 -2.59 13.86 0.59
N ALA A 184 -2.83 14.14 1.87
CA ALA A 184 -1.81 14.24 2.91
C ALA A 184 -1.00 12.94 2.99
N SER A 185 -1.67 11.79 3.01
CA SER A 185 -1.03 10.48 3.03
C SER A 185 -0.18 10.18 1.78
N SER A 186 -0.41 10.89 0.67
CA SER A 186 0.26 10.68 -0.62
C SER A 186 1.15 11.87 -1.05
N CYS A 187 1.43 12.81 -0.13
CA CYS A 187 2.07 14.08 -0.44
C CYS A 187 3.61 13.99 -0.37
N LEU A 188 4.25 13.64 -1.50
CA LEU A 188 5.72 13.69 -1.59
C LEU A 188 6.22 15.14 -1.68
N PRO A 189 7.17 15.55 -0.82
CA PRO A 189 7.55 16.97 -0.63
C PRO A 189 8.19 17.63 -1.84
N ASN A 190 8.79 16.85 -2.75
CA ASN A 190 9.40 17.37 -3.98
C ASN A 190 8.41 17.48 -5.15
N LEU A 191 7.17 16.98 -4.98
CA LEU A 191 6.17 16.93 -6.05
C LEU A 191 4.91 17.74 -5.71
N PHE A 192 4.53 17.78 -4.43
CA PHE A 192 3.31 18.43 -3.97
C PHE A 192 3.63 19.40 -2.84
N GLN A 193 2.87 20.49 -2.77
CA GLN A 193 2.86 21.35 -1.59
C GLN A 193 2.29 20.58 -0.40
N ALA A 194 2.78 20.86 0.81
CA ALA A 194 2.26 20.23 2.03
C ALA A 194 0.75 20.44 2.15
N VAL A 195 0.03 19.37 2.53
CA VAL A 195 -1.43 19.40 2.60
C VAL A 195 -1.85 19.94 3.96
N GLU A 196 -2.67 20.99 3.97
CA GLU A 196 -3.27 21.51 5.18
C GLU A 196 -4.49 20.68 5.58
N TRP A 197 -4.51 20.19 6.81
CA TRP A 197 -5.68 19.54 7.40
C TRP A 197 -5.80 19.91 8.88
N LYS A 198 -6.97 20.40 9.29
CA LYS A 198 -7.24 20.92 10.65
C LYS A 198 -6.10 21.82 11.17
N LYS A 199 -5.67 22.81 10.37
CA LYS A 199 -4.60 23.80 10.68
C LYS A 199 -3.20 23.21 10.89
N ASN A 200 -2.96 21.98 10.48
CA ASN A 200 -1.64 21.35 10.49
C ASN A 200 -1.24 21.00 9.07
N TYR A 201 0.07 20.96 8.80
CA TYR A 201 0.61 20.61 7.49
C TYR A 201 1.17 19.19 7.50
N TYR A 202 0.87 18.43 6.45
CA TYR A 202 1.25 17.03 6.34
C TYR A 202 1.96 16.71 5.02
N TRP A 203 2.93 15.82 5.13
CA TRP A 203 3.54 15.08 4.03
C TRP A 203 3.11 13.60 4.07
N ASP A 204 3.52 12.86 3.03
CA ASP A 204 3.26 11.44 2.88
C ASP A 204 3.53 10.67 4.18
N GLY A 205 2.61 9.76 4.51
CA GLY A 205 2.71 8.99 5.75
C GLY A 205 3.95 8.11 5.79
N GLY A 206 4.55 7.79 4.64
CA GLY A 206 5.59 6.80 4.54
C GLY A 206 6.89 7.15 5.28
N PHE A 207 7.12 8.43 5.59
CA PHE A 207 8.23 8.85 6.44
C PHE A 207 8.07 8.39 7.90
N MET A 208 6.83 8.23 8.38
CA MET A 208 6.53 7.86 9.77
C MET A 208 5.75 6.55 9.93
N GLY A 209 5.20 5.98 8.85
CA GLY A 209 4.50 4.69 8.87
C GLY A 209 4.13 4.21 7.47
N ASN A 210 4.52 2.99 7.09
CA ASN A 210 4.34 2.50 5.72
C ASN A 210 4.16 0.96 5.59
N PRO A 211 2.96 0.44 5.80
CA PRO A 211 1.86 1.05 6.55
C PRO A 211 2.09 0.94 8.07
N VAL A 212 1.17 1.47 8.87
CA VAL A 212 1.15 1.28 10.33
C VAL A 212 0.34 0.04 10.69
N LEU A 213 0.88 -0.87 11.51
CA LEU A 213 0.20 -2.11 11.91
C LEU A 213 -0.63 -1.93 13.19
N GLU A 214 -0.17 -1.07 14.09
CA GLU A 214 -0.73 -0.80 15.41
C GLU A 214 -2.24 -0.59 15.40
N PRO A 215 -2.83 0.23 14.51
CA PRO A 215 -4.28 0.44 14.53
C PRO A 215 -5.07 -0.83 14.20
N LEU A 216 -4.52 -1.71 13.36
CA LEU A 216 -5.14 -3.00 13.05
C LEU A 216 -5.17 -3.91 14.29
N ILE A 217 -4.13 -3.86 15.12
CA ILE A 217 -3.97 -4.70 16.30
C ILE A 217 -4.92 -4.27 17.42
N TYR A 218 -5.09 -2.96 17.62
CA TYR A 218 -5.92 -2.42 18.69
C TYR A 218 -7.40 -2.27 18.34
N HIS A 219 -7.74 -2.06 17.08
CA HIS A 219 -9.12 -1.72 16.67
C HIS A 219 -9.83 -2.80 15.86
N CYS A 220 -9.15 -3.90 15.50
CA CYS A 220 -9.75 -5.03 14.81
C CYS A 220 -9.74 -6.28 15.70
N LYS A 221 -10.74 -7.15 15.50
CA LYS A 221 -10.91 -8.41 16.22
C LYS A 221 -10.04 -9.50 15.63
N SER A 222 -9.93 -9.56 14.31
CA SER A 222 -9.03 -10.49 13.65
C SER A 222 -7.59 -10.25 14.08
N LYS A 223 -6.88 -11.34 14.38
CA LYS A 223 -5.47 -11.32 14.73
C LYS A 223 -4.56 -11.52 13.52
N ASP A 224 -5.15 -11.83 12.37
CA ASP A 224 -4.44 -12.14 11.13
C ASP A 224 -4.29 -10.84 10.30
N ILE A 225 -3.03 -10.45 10.07
CA ILE A 225 -2.68 -9.26 9.29
C ILE A 225 -1.90 -9.71 8.05
N ILE A 226 -2.44 -9.46 6.87
CA ILE A 226 -1.76 -9.67 5.59
C ILE A 226 -1.06 -8.38 5.18
N VAL A 227 0.26 -8.40 5.19
CA VAL A 227 1.11 -7.31 4.72
C VAL A 227 1.35 -7.49 3.22
N VAL A 228 1.15 -6.41 2.46
CA VAL A 228 1.46 -6.33 1.03
C VAL A 228 2.57 -5.30 0.84
N PRO A 229 3.85 -5.70 0.96
CA PRO A 229 4.97 -4.81 0.70
C PRO A 229 5.15 -4.61 -0.80
N ILE A 230 5.44 -3.37 -1.18
CA ILE A 230 5.75 -2.97 -2.56
C ILE A 230 7.12 -2.32 -2.68
N ASN A 231 7.79 -2.00 -1.57
CA ASN A 231 9.18 -1.57 -1.59
C ASN A 231 10.09 -2.77 -1.32
N ALA A 232 11.07 -3.02 -2.19
CA ALA A 232 12.05 -4.07 -1.99
C ALA A 232 12.81 -3.85 -0.66
N ILE A 233 12.83 -4.90 0.17
CA ILE A 233 13.54 -4.93 1.45
C ILE A 233 15.04 -5.11 1.18
N ARG A 234 15.37 -6.01 0.24
CA ARG A 234 16.72 -6.43 -0.13
C ARG A 234 17.01 -6.02 -1.56
N HIS A 235 18.05 -5.20 -1.70
CA HIS A 235 18.66 -4.92 -2.98
C HIS A 235 20.10 -5.45 -2.96
N PRO A 236 20.45 -6.48 -3.76
CA PRO A 236 21.82 -6.99 -3.83
C PRO A 236 22.81 -5.92 -4.31
N GLY A 237 24.01 -5.90 -3.72
CA GLY A 237 25.09 -4.98 -4.10
C GLY A 237 25.06 -3.63 -3.39
N ILE A 238 26.05 -2.79 -3.68
CA ILE A 238 26.21 -1.44 -3.11
C ILE A 238 25.84 -0.41 -4.20
N PRO A 239 24.96 0.57 -3.92
CA PRO A 239 24.63 1.61 -4.90
C PRO A 239 25.85 2.50 -5.18
N LYS A 240 26.16 2.73 -6.46
CA LYS A 240 27.35 3.50 -6.89
C LYS A 240 27.01 4.78 -7.63
N THR A 241 25.85 4.86 -8.26
CA THR A 241 25.40 6.06 -8.98
C THR A 241 24.46 6.90 -8.12
N PRO A 242 24.32 8.22 -8.35
CA PRO A 242 23.37 9.07 -7.62
C PRO A 242 21.94 8.52 -7.65
N LYS A 243 21.50 8.01 -8.80
CA LYS A 243 20.19 7.36 -8.96
C LYS A 243 20.06 6.12 -8.06
N GLN A 244 21.02 5.20 -8.12
CA GLN A 244 21.00 4.00 -7.28
C GLN A 244 21.02 4.35 -5.78
N ILE A 245 21.73 5.42 -5.40
CA ILE A 245 21.78 5.89 -4.01
C ILE A 245 20.41 6.44 -3.59
N LEU A 246 19.79 7.30 -4.41
CA LEU A 246 18.45 7.83 -4.13
C LEU A 246 17.41 6.73 -4.06
N ASP A 247 17.45 5.77 -4.98
CA ASP A 247 16.57 4.61 -4.99
C ASP A 247 16.69 3.82 -3.68
N ARG A 248 17.92 3.53 -3.27
CA ARG A 248 18.14 2.77 -2.04
C ARG A 248 17.77 3.55 -0.78
N VAL A 249 18.03 4.86 -0.73
CA VAL A 249 17.60 5.73 0.38
C VAL A 249 16.08 5.73 0.49
N ASN A 250 15.37 5.80 -0.64
CA ASN A 250 13.91 5.76 -0.70
C ASN A 250 13.36 4.44 -0.15
N GLU A 251 13.88 3.30 -0.62
CA GLU A 251 13.52 1.96 -0.16
C GLU A 251 13.76 1.78 1.35
N ILE A 252 14.95 2.17 1.84
CA ILE A 252 15.31 2.05 3.26
C ILE A 252 14.35 2.90 4.10
N THR A 253 14.11 4.15 3.71
CA THR A 253 13.24 5.08 4.45
C THR A 253 11.82 4.51 4.55
N PHE A 254 11.27 4.04 3.43
CA PHE A 254 9.90 3.53 3.38
C PHE A 254 9.71 2.12 3.93
N ASN A 255 10.78 1.37 4.20
CA ASN A 255 10.73 0.08 4.88
C ASN A 255 11.05 0.16 6.38
N ALA A 256 11.81 1.16 6.82
CA ALA A 256 12.36 1.22 8.18
C ALA A 256 11.27 1.13 9.27
N ASN A 257 10.17 1.88 9.14
CA ASN A 257 9.11 1.90 10.15
C ASN A 257 8.37 0.56 10.24
N LEU A 258 7.97 -0.01 9.10
CA LEU A 258 7.29 -1.31 9.06
C LEU A 258 8.19 -2.43 9.62
N MET A 259 9.47 -2.44 9.24
CA MET A 259 10.44 -3.40 9.78
C MET A 259 10.57 -3.27 11.30
N ARG A 260 10.67 -2.04 11.81
CA ARG A 260 10.76 -1.78 13.26
C ARG A 260 9.51 -2.24 13.99
N GLU A 261 8.33 -2.03 13.42
CA GLU A 261 7.06 -2.43 13.99
C GLU A 261 6.92 -3.96 14.04
N ILE A 262 7.21 -4.65 12.93
CA ILE A 262 7.24 -6.13 12.90
C ILE A 262 8.24 -6.67 13.93
N ARG A 263 9.42 -6.06 14.06
CA ARG A 263 10.42 -6.45 15.08
C ARG A 263 9.87 -6.29 16.50
N SER A 264 9.18 -5.18 16.75
CA SER A 264 8.57 -4.90 18.06
C SER A 264 7.48 -5.91 18.39
N ILE A 265 6.61 -6.25 17.43
CA ILE A 265 5.60 -7.30 17.57
C ILE A 265 6.26 -8.63 17.94
N ARG A 266 7.33 -9.01 17.22
CA ARG A 266 8.06 -10.27 17.46
C ARG A 266 8.73 -10.30 18.83
N GLN A 267 9.35 -9.21 19.27
CA GLN A 267 9.94 -9.12 20.60
C GLN A 267 8.87 -9.25 21.68
N ILE A 268 7.74 -8.55 21.54
CA ILE A 268 6.62 -8.66 22.49
C ILE A 268 6.11 -10.10 22.57
N GLN A 269 5.97 -10.79 21.44
CA GLN A 269 5.55 -12.19 21.39
C GLN A 269 6.55 -13.15 22.06
N GLN A 270 7.86 -12.91 21.96
CA GLN A 270 8.86 -13.74 22.64
C GLN A 270 8.78 -13.67 24.16
N PHE A 271 8.27 -12.56 24.70
CA PHE A 271 8.09 -12.35 26.13
C PHE A 271 6.64 -12.52 26.59
N SER A 272 5.73 -13.00 25.73
CA SER A 272 4.28 -13.02 26.01
C SER A 272 3.90 -13.75 27.29
N ASP A 273 4.62 -14.82 27.63
CA ASP A 273 4.39 -15.60 28.86
C ASP A 273 4.61 -14.78 30.15
N HIS A 274 5.30 -13.64 30.05
CA HIS A 274 5.61 -12.72 31.16
C HIS A 274 4.83 -11.40 31.05
N LEU A 275 3.99 -11.23 30.03
CA LEU A 275 3.22 -10.02 29.80
C LEU A 275 1.81 -10.15 30.40
N ALA A 276 1.15 -9.01 30.56
CA ALA A 276 -0.23 -8.96 31.04
C ALA A 276 -1.13 -9.87 30.16
N PRO A 277 -2.10 -10.60 30.74
CA PRO A 277 -2.96 -11.55 30.03
C PRO A 277 -3.72 -10.97 28.82
N GLU A 278 -3.84 -9.64 28.74
CA GLU A 278 -4.63 -8.93 27.72
C GLU A 278 -3.76 -8.21 26.66
N ASN A 279 -2.50 -8.61 26.46
CA ASN A 279 -1.64 -7.95 25.48
C ASN A 279 -2.13 -8.24 24.03
N PRO A 280 -2.61 -7.24 23.27
CA PRO A 280 -3.21 -7.46 21.95
C PRO A 280 -2.19 -7.92 20.89
N PHE A 281 -0.89 -7.70 21.13
CA PHE A 281 0.20 -8.12 20.23
C PHE A 281 0.56 -9.60 20.34
N ALA A 282 0.25 -10.25 21.47
CA ALA A 282 0.67 -11.63 21.74
C ALA A 282 0.08 -12.63 20.73
N GLU A 283 -1.13 -12.36 20.24
CA GLU A 283 -1.86 -13.27 19.35
C GLU A 283 -1.74 -12.91 17.86
N VAL A 284 -1.03 -11.84 17.51
CA VAL A 284 -0.95 -11.34 16.13
C VAL A 284 -0.27 -12.36 15.21
N ARG A 285 -0.94 -12.71 14.11
CA ARG A 285 -0.42 -13.57 13.05
C ARG A 285 -0.13 -12.72 11.82
N LEU A 286 1.15 -12.57 11.51
CA LEU A 286 1.59 -11.83 10.32
C LEU A 286 1.68 -12.77 9.12
N HIS A 287 1.13 -12.31 8.01
CA HIS A 287 1.23 -12.92 6.70
C HIS A 287 1.83 -11.91 5.74
N CYS A 288 2.48 -12.41 4.68
CA CYS A 288 3.06 -11.53 3.68
C CYS A 288 2.79 -12.06 2.27
N ILE A 289 2.25 -11.21 1.41
CA ILE A 289 2.11 -11.46 -0.03
C ILE A 289 3.06 -10.51 -0.74
N GLN A 290 4.22 -11.04 -1.15
CA GLN A 290 5.30 -10.24 -1.70
C GLN A 290 5.99 -10.93 -2.87
N ASN A 291 6.55 -10.13 -3.77
CA ASN A 291 7.40 -10.59 -4.86
C ASN A 291 8.68 -9.77 -4.89
N GLU A 292 9.65 -10.17 -4.07
CA GLU A 292 10.87 -9.38 -3.83
C GLU A 292 11.70 -9.19 -5.10
N GLU A 293 11.87 -10.26 -5.88
CA GLU A 293 12.65 -10.25 -7.12
C GLU A 293 12.04 -9.26 -8.14
N PHE A 294 10.72 -9.33 -8.33
CA PHE A 294 10.03 -8.41 -9.22
C PHE A 294 10.09 -6.98 -8.70
N MET A 295 9.77 -6.73 -7.43
CA MET A 295 9.77 -5.38 -6.87
C MET A 295 11.18 -4.76 -6.87
N ALA A 296 12.23 -5.54 -6.61
CA ALA A 296 13.62 -5.07 -6.69
C ALA A 296 14.07 -4.77 -8.13
N SER A 297 13.41 -5.35 -9.14
CA SER A 297 13.67 -5.02 -10.55
C SER A 297 13.08 -3.66 -10.98
N LEU A 298 12.17 -3.10 -10.18
CA LEU A 298 11.51 -1.82 -10.46
C LEU A 298 12.26 -0.66 -9.78
N GLY A 299 12.87 0.23 -10.57
CA GLY A 299 13.52 1.45 -10.05
C GLY A 299 12.51 2.52 -9.58
N VAL A 300 12.95 3.52 -8.81
CA VAL A 300 12.06 4.55 -8.24
C VAL A 300 11.31 5.35 -9.29
N ASP A 301 11.87 5.54 -10.49
CA ASP A 301 11.17 6.23 -11.58
C ASP A 301 9.82 5.59 -11.91
N THR A 302 9.74 4.27 -11.81
CA THR A 302 8.52 3.51 -12.10
C THR A 302 7.39 3.80 -11.10
N LYS A 303 7.70 4.38 -9.94
CA LYS A 303 6.70 4.87 -8.98
C LYS A 303 5.87 6.03 -9.53
N TYR A 304 6.34 6.69 -10.59
CA TYR A 304 5.65 7.78 -11.27
C TYR A 304 5.09 7.37 -12.63
N THR A 305 5.37 6.15 -13.08
CA THR A 305 4.90 5.61 -14.36
C THR A 305 3.45 5.18 -14.24
N THR A 306 2.57 5.93 -14.91
CA THR A 306 1.11 5.71 -14.85
C THR A 306 0.54 5.22 -16.17
N ASP A 307 1.39 4.74 -17.08
CA ASP A 307 0.94 4.19 -18.35
C ASP A 307 0.13 2.89 -18.11
N ARG A 308 -0.93 2.73 -18.90
CA ARG A 308 -1.88 1.63 -18.72
C ARG A 308 -1.23 0.25 -18.89
N GLY A 309 -0.24 0.13 -19.78
CA GLY A 309 0.45 -1.14 -20.05
C GLY A 309 1.26 -1.58 -18.85
N PHE A 310 2.08 -0.68 -18.30
CA PHE A 310 2.84 -0.90 -17.09
C PHE A 310 1.94 -1.22 -15.90
N LEU A 311 0.94 -0.39 -15.60
CA LEU A 311 0.05 -0.60 -14.44
C LEU A 311 -0.66 -1.96 -14.51
N ASN A 312 -1.16 -2.36 -15.67
CA ASN A 312 -1.77 -3.67 -15.85
C ASN A 312 -0.74 -4.80 -15.71
N SER A 313 0.49 -4.64 -16.21
CA SER A 313 1.52 -5.68 -16.04
C SER A 313 1.88 -5.89 -14.56
N VAL A 314 1.98 -4.81 -13.78
CA VAL A 314 2.23 -4.88 -12.34
C VAL A 314 1.03 -5.50 -11.61
N LYS A 315 -0.21 -5.18 -12.03
CA LYS A 315 -1.43 -5.82 -11.53
C LYS A 315 -1.40 -7.34 -11.74
N GLU A 316 -1.08 -7.80 -12.94
CA GLU A 316 -1.06 -9.24 -13.23
C GLU A 316 -0.03 -9.98 -12.37
N VAL A 317 1.18 -9.43 -12.20
CA VAL A 317 2.18 -10.01 -11.28
C VAL A 317 1.65 -10.05 -9.83
N GLY A 318 0.94 -9.02 -9.38
CA GLY A 318 0.26 -9.00 -8.08
C GLY A 318 -0.77 -10.12 -7.95
N ARG A 319 -1.62 -10.32 -8.98
CA ARG A 319 -2.62 -11.41 -9.02
C ARG A 319 -1.96 -12.78 -8.96
N GLU A 320 -0.94 -13.02 -9.76
CA GLU A 320 -0.18 -14.29 -9.79
C GLU A 320 0.47 -14.57 -8.44
N THR A 321 1.07 -13.55 -7.82
CA THR A 321 1.72 -13.69 -6.51
C THR A 321 0.70 -14.04 -5.43
N ALA A 322 -0.46 -13.38 -5.42
CA ALA A 322 -1.54 -13.71 -4.49
C ALA A 322 -2.11 -15.12 -4.72
N ASP A 323 -2.26 -15.55 -5.98
CA ASP A 323 -2.76 -16.89 -6.29
C ASP A 323 -1.80 -17.99 -5.80
N GLN A 324 -0.49 -17.81 -5.99
CA GLN A 324 0.54 -18.70 -5.45
C GLN A 324 0.50 -18.72 -3.91
N TRP A 325 0.36 -17.55 -3.28
CA TRP A 325 0.27 -17.44 -1.83
C TRP A 325 -0.97 -18.15 -1.28
N ILE A 326 -2.14 -17.97 -1.89
CA ILE A 326 -3.39 -18.62 -1.49
C ILE A 326 -3.24 -20.14 -1.53
N LYS A 327 -2.73 -20.69 -2.63
CA LYS A 327 -2.48 -22.14 -2.79
C LYS A 327 -1.58 -22.69 -1.68
N LYS A 328 -0.60 -21.91 -1.23
CA LYS A 328 0.39 -22.34 -0.25
C LYS A 328 -0.07 -22.15 1.20
N TYR A 329 -0.75 -21.06 1.52
CA TYR A 329 -0.89 -20.60 2.91
C TYR A 329 -2.31 -20.27 3.36
N TYR A 330 -3.30 -20.20 2.45
CA TYR A 330 -4.67 -19.78 2.82
C TYR A 330 -5.29 -20.63 3.95
N HIS A 331 -5.01 -21.93 3.95
CA HIS A 331 -5.51 -22.87 4.97
C HIS A 331 -4.92 -22.68 6.37
N LEU A 332 -3.87 -21.86 6.51
CA LEU A 332 -3.20 -21.52 7.77
C LEU A 332 -3.71 -20.21 8.39
N ILE A 333 -4.48 -19.41 7.64
CA ILE A 333 -5.12 -18.18 8.17
C ILE A 333 -6.01 -18.55 9.37
N GLY A 334 -5.89 -17.79 10.45
CA GLY A 334 -6.57 -18.01 11.72
C GLY A 334 -5.89 -19.05 12.63
N LYS A 335 -4.79 -19.67 12.16
CA LYS A 335 -4.08 -20.74 12.89
C LYS A 335 -2.64 -20.35 13.18
N GLU A 336 -1.88 -20.00 12.15
CA GLU A 336 -0.42 -19.81 12.23
C GLU A 336 0.06 -18.59 11.44
N MET A 337 1.13 -17.96 11.92
CA MET A 337 1.86 -16.92 11.18
C MET A 337 2.57 -17.53 9.98
N THR A 338 2.53 -16.89 8.81
CA THR A 338 3.20 -17.40 7.58
C THR A 338 4.22 -16.44 6.98
N MET A 339 4.47 -15.29 7.61
CA MET A 339 5.52 -14.36 7.21
C MET A 339 6.91 -14.96 7.48
N ASP A 340 7.80 -14.91 6.49
CA ASP A 340 9.20 -15.33 6.62
C ASP A 340 10.01 -14.25 7.35
N LEU A 341 10.31 -14.48 8.63
CA LEU A 341 11.01 -13.50 9.47
C LEU A 341 12.51 -13.36 9.15
N GLY A 342 13.13 -14.38 8.57
CA GLY A 342 14.53 -14.34 8.17
C GLY A 342 14.75 -13.37 7.01
N LEU A 343 13.81 -13.32 6.07
CA LEU A 343 13.81 -12.33 5.00
C LEU A 343 13.79 -10.90 5.54
N TRP A 344 12.99 -10.67 6.58
CA TRP A 344 12.80 -9.38 7.26
C TRP A 344 13.88 -9.04 8.30
N ARG A 345 15.02 -9.76 8.29
CA ARG A 345 16.18 -9.51 9.17
C ARG A 345 15.80 -9.46 10.65
N MET A 346 14.91 -10.36 11.06
CA MET A 346 14.62 -10.58 12.48
C MET A 346 15.62 -11.52 13.14
N ASP A 347 16.47 -12.18 12.34
CA ASP A 347 17.48 -13.15 12.81
C ASP A 347 18.92 -12.58 12.81
N GLU A 348 19.12 -11.37 12.26
CA GLU A 348 20.42 -10.67 12.33
C GLU A 348 20.45 -9.77 13.58
N PRO A 349 21.46 -9.92 14.47
CA PRO A 349 21.54 -9.22 15.76
C PRO A 349 21.63 -7.70 15.65
#